data_AF-A0A1F2TAX0-F1
#
_entry.id   AF-A0A1F2TAX0-F1
#
_cell.length_a   1.000
_cell.length_b   1.000
_cell.length_c   1.000
_cell.angle_alpha   90.00
_cell.angle_beta   90.00
_cell.angle_gamma   90.00
#
_symmetry.space_group_name_H-M   'P 1'
#
loop_
_entity.id
_entity.type
_entity.pdbx_description
1 polymer ?
#
loop_
_entity_poly.entity_id
_entity_poly.type
_entity_poly.pdbx_seq_one_letter_code
_entity_poly.pdbx_strand_id
1 'polypeptide(L)'
;MRPSRPAGRFGHVVAEFIEKLEGNGEVFLHSGGTIVPMQLAAEERLKVDTGCLVAFDASVDYDIVRVGGIKTSLFGGEGLFFAALKGPGRVWLQTLPFSRLADRIHAAYKGDREDVKRDLGGAIGKIGNLIGGK
;
A
#
# COMPACT_ATOMS: atom_id res chain seq x y z
N MET A 1 -22.94 11.85 -31.44
CA MET A 1 -23.29 12.74 -30.31
C MET A 1 -22.84 12.02 -29.04
N ARG A 2 -21.73 12.43 -28.41
CA ARG A 2 -21.19 11.77 -27.20
C ARG A 2 -21.92 12.40 -26.00
N PRO A 3 -22.52 11.62 -25.08
CA PRO A 3 -23.24 12.21 -23.95
C PRO A 3 -22.28 13.07 -23.12
N SER A 4 -22.66 14.31 -22.84
CA SER A 4 -21.90 15.22 -21.99
C SER A 4 -21.86 14.64 -20.59
N ARG A 5 -20.78 13.94 -20.26
CA ARG A 5 -20.48 13.56 -18.88
C ARG A 5 -20.34 14.86 -18.07
N PRO A 6 -20.94 14.95 -16.88
CA PRO A 6 -20.70 16.10 -16.02
C PRO A 6 -19.19 16.24 -15.80
N ALA A 7 -18.65 17.44 -16.02
CA ALA A 7 -17.26 17.74 -15.74
C ALA A 7 -16.99 17.38 -14.27
N GLY A 8 -16.21 16.32 -14.06
CA GLY A 8 -15.82 15.91 -12.74
C GLY A 8 -14.89 16.98 -12.19
N ARG A 9 -15.28 17.64 -11.11
CA ARG A 9 -14.32 18.37 -10.29
C ARG A 9 -13.50 17.29 -9.59
N PHE A 10 -12.27 17.09 -10.04
CA PHE A 10 -11.34 16.15 -9.42
C PHE A 10 -10.89 16.75 -8.06
N GLY A 11 -10.66 15.89 -7.06
CA GLY A 11 -10.24 16.30 -5.73
C GLY A 11 -8.74 16.10 -5.57
N HIS A 12 -8.37 15.01 -4.91
CA HIS A 12 -6.99 14.61 -4.66
C HIS A 12 -6.68 13.27 -5.32
N VAL A 13 -5.46 13.13 -5.83
CA VAL A 13 -4.93 11.92 -6.46
C VAL A 13 -3.72 11.44 -5.67
N VAL A 14 -3.63 10.12 -5.49
CA VAL A 14 -2.55 9.46 -4.79
C VAL A 14 -1.99 8.41 -5.74
N ALA A 15 -0.79 8.63 -6.26
CA ALA A 15 -0.05 7.62 -7.04
C ALA A 15 1.19 7.14 -6.27
N GLU A 16 1.89 8.08 -5.62
CA GLU A 16 2.97 7.86 -4.64
C GLU A 16 3.10 9.10 -3.71
N PHE A 17 2.72 10.27 -4.23
CA PHE A 17 2.49 11.52 -3.50
C PHE A 17 1.03 11.96 -3.64
N ILE A 18 0.56 12.79 -2.70
CA ILE A 18 -0.79 13.36 -2.74
C ILE A 18 -0.74 14.67 -3.52
N GLU A 19 -1.40 14.69 -4.68
CA GLU A 19 -1.52 15.88 -5.51
C GLU A 19 -2.96 16.34 -5.58
N LYS A 20 -3.17 17.66 -5.48
CA LYS A 20 -4.49 18.28 -5.66
C LYS A 20 -4.68 18.62 -7.13
N LEU A 21 -5.77 18.14 -7.72
CA LEU A 21 -6.13 18.46 -9.10
C LEU A 21 -7.36 19.36 -9.11
N GLU A 22 -7.26 20.56 -9.68
CA GLU A 22 -8.38 21.49 -9.79
C GLU A 22 -8.57 21.92 -11.25
N GLY A 23 -9.83 22.01 -11.68
CA GLY A 23 -10.16 22.44 -13.04
C GLY A 23 -11.49 21.85 -13.51
N ASN A 24 -11.83 22.17 -14.76
CA ASN A 24 -13.07 21.73 -15.42
C ASN A 24 -12.80 20.81 -16.62
N GLY A 25 -11.59 20.26 -16.74
CA GLY A 25 -11.18 19.33 -17.80
C GLY A 25 -11.33 17.87 -17.40
N GLU A 26 -11.00 16.95 -18.31
CA GLU A 26 -10.91 15.51 -18.01
C GLU A 26 -9.50 15.14 -17.53
N VAL A 27 -9.42 14.26 -16.52
CA VAL A 27 -8.15 13.71 -16.00
C VAL A 27 -8.13 12.20 -16.23
N PHE A 28 -6.98 11.68 -16.62
CA PHE A 28 -6.73 10.26 -16.77
C PHE A 28 -5.77 9.80 -15.68
N LEU A 29 -6.16 8.74 -14.95
CA LEU A 29 -5.39 8.15 -13.86
C LEU A 29 -5.04 6.71 -14.20
N HIS A 30 -3.84 6.29 -13.76
CA HIS A 30 -3.41 4.91 -13.83
C HIS A 30 -3.53 4.24 -12.46
N SER A 31 -3.85 2.94 -12.46
CA SER A 31 -3.90 2.11 -11.28
C SER A 31 -3.31 0.73 -11.59
N GLY A 32 -2.57 0.16 -10.65
CA GLY A 32 -2.12 -1.22 -10.70
C GLY A 32 -3.24 -2.20 -10.36
N GLY A 33 -3.52 -3.11 -11.29
CA GLY A 33 -4.63 -4.07 -11.16
C GLY A 33 -5.98 -3.44 -11.50
N THR A 34 -6.98 -3.64 -10.63
CA THR A 34 -8.37 -3.22 -10.86
C THR A 34 -8.73 -2.02 -10.00
N ILE A 35 -9.50 -1.08 -10.56
CA ILE A 35 -10.08 0.04 -9.81
C ILE A 35 -11.34 -0.42 -9.07
N VAL A 36 -11.39 -0.15 -7.77
CA VAL A 36 -12.56 -0.38 -6.91
C VAL A 36 -13.10 0.97 -6.45
N PRO A 37 -14.18 1.49 -7.07
CA PRO A 37 -14.84 2.71 -6.61
C PRO A 37 -15.69 2.44 -5.38
N MET A 38 -15.63 3.32 -4.38
CA MET A 38 -16.47 3.26 -3.19
C MET A 38 -17.05 4.65 -2.89
N GLN A 39 -18.27 4.67 -2.35
CA GLN A 39 -18.93 5.87 -1.89
C GLN A 39 -18.99 5.81 -0.37
N LEU A 40 -18.31 6.73 0.31
CA LEU A 40 -18.39 6.88 1.76
C LEU A 40 -19.57 7.79 2.10
N ALA A 41 -20.44 7.32 2.98
CA ALA A 41 -21.47 8.13 3.62
C ALA A 41 -20.85 9.13 4.62
N ALA A 42 -21.64 10.08 5.09
CA ALA A 42 -21.19 11.00 6.13
C ALA A 42 -20.77 10.23 7.40
N GLU A 43 -19.64 10.60 7.98
CA GLU A 43 -19.03 9.94 9.14
C GLU A 43 -18.56 8.49 8.92
N GLU A 44 -18.76 7.90 7.74
CA GLU A 44 -18.27 6.56 7.40
C GLU A 44 -16.74 6.57 7.31
N ARG A 45 -16.11 5.57 7.93
CA ARG A 45 -14.65 5.48 8.02
C ARG A 45 -14.14 4.28 7.23
N LEU A 46 -13.06 4.49 6.51
CA LEU A 46 -12.37 3.47 5.74
C LEU A 46 -10.88 3.54 6.06
N LYS A 47 -10.27 2.40 6.39
CA LYS A 47 -8.81 2.27 6.52
C LYS A 47 -8.29 1.42 5.39
N VAL A 48 -7.36 1.95 4.61
CA VAL A 48 -6.75 1.25 3.48
C VAL A 48 -5.24 1.37 3.55
N ASP A 49 -4.54 0.41 2.95
CA ASP A 49 -3.12 0.57 2.66
C ASP A 49 -2.91 1.86 1.85
N THR A 50 -1.93 2.68 2.27
CA THR A 50 -1.64 3.96 1.61
C THR A 50 -1.33 3.80 0.13
N GLY A 51 -0.65 2.72 -0.26
CA GLY A 51 -0.37 2.41 -1.66
C GLY A 51 -1.61 2.04 -2.46
N CYS A 52 -2.67 1.54 -1.82
CA CYS A 52 -3.90 1.15 -2.51
C CYS A 52 -4.85 2.32 -2.81
N LEU A 53 -4.61 3.52 -2.29
CA LEU A 53 -5.46 4.68 -2.58
C LEU A 53 -5.05 5.31 -3.92
N VAL A 54 -6.00 5.52 -4.83
CA VAL A 54 -5.76 6.11 -6.17
C VAL A 54 -6.24 7.55 -6.23
N ALA A 55 -7.46 7.81 -5.74
CA ALA A 55 -8.04 9.15 -5.71
C ALA A 55 -9.15 9.22 -4.67
N PHE A 56 -9.50 10.44 -4.25
CA PHE A 56 -10.67 10.69 -3.42
C PHE A 56 -11.22 12.10 -3.66
N ASP A 57 -12.53 12.26 -3.44
CA ASP A 57 -13.18 13.57 -3.48
C ASP A 57 -12.64 14.47 -2.35
N ALA A 58 -12.54 15.78 -2.60
CA ALA A 58 -12.02 16.75 -1.62
C ALA A 58 -12.85 16.87 -0.32
N SER A 59 -14.06 16.30 -0.29
CA SER A 59 -14.91 16.25 0.89
C SER A 59 -14.57 15.10 1.85
N VAL A 60 -13.70 14.18 1.44
CA VAL A 60 -13.23 13.07 2.27
C VAL A 60 -12.05 13.54 3.10
N ASP A 61 -12.17 13.40 4.42
CA ASP A 61 -11.09 13.65 5.37
C ASP A 61 -10.05 12.53 5.31
N TYR A 62 -8.76 12.88 5.33
CA TYR A 62 -7.63 11.99 5.08
C TYR A 62 -6.56 12.16 6.17
N ASP A 63 -6.13 11.05 6.75
CA ASP A 63 -5.01 11.02 7.70
C ASP A 63 -4.12 9.78 7.48
N ILE A 64 -2.83 9.89 7.82
CA ILE A 64 -1.87 8.77 7.73
C ILE A 64 -1.65 8.20 9.14
N VAL A 65 -2.05 6.95 9.31
CA VAL A 65 -1.88 6.22 10.57
C VAL A 65 -0.78 5.18 10.40
N ARG A 66 0.30 5.32 11.18
CA ARG A 66 1.37 4.32 11.23
C ARG A 66 0.93 3.11 12.05
N VAL A 67 1.08 1.91 11.51
CA VAL A 67 0.83 0.66 12.23
C VAL A 67 2.15 0.07 12.71
N GLY A 68 2.39 0.15 14.01
CA GLY A 68 3.58 -0.42 14.66
C GLY A 68 3.31 -1.77 15.32
N GLY A 69 4.28 -2.70 15.23
CA GLY A 69 4.28 -3.95 15.99
C GLY A 69 5.21 -5.02 15.40
N ILE A 70 5.72 -5.93 16.24
CA ILE A 70 6.71 -6.99 15.88
C ILE A 70 6.24 -7.88 14.70
N LYS A 71 4.94 -7.96 14.42
CA LYS A 71 4.38 -8.72 13.29
C LYS A 71 4.57 -8.06 11.92
N THR A 72 4.82 -6.74 11.83
CA THR A 72 5.08 -6.07 10.52
C THR A 72 6.43 -6.46 9.92
N SER A 73 7.35 -7.02 10.72
CA SER A 73 8.63 -7.56 10.24
C SER A 73 8.45 -8.74 9.25
N LEU A 74 7.30 -9.42 9.26
CA LEU A 74 6.98 -10.52 8.33
C LEU A 74 6.58 -10.03 6.92
N PHE A 75 6.36 -8.73 6.74
CA PHE A 75 6.09 -8.09 5.44
C PHE A 75 7.33 -7.37 4.87
N GLY A 76 8.54 -7.81 5.20
CA GLY A 76 9.77 -7.32 4.55
C GLY A 76 10.45 -6.11 5.22
N GLY A 77 10.02 -5.72 6.43
CA GLY A 77 10.73 -4.71 7.24
C GLY A 77 10.36 -3.25 6.97
N GLU A 78 9.48 -2.99 6.00
CA GLU A 78 8.94 -1.65 5.76
C GLU A 78 7.70 -1.40 6.64
N GLY A 79 7.62 -0.23 7.27
CA GLY A 79 6.50 0.13 8.13
C GLY A 79 5.18 0.17 7.35
N LEU A 80 4.15 -0.52 7.83
CA LEU A 80 2.80 -0.42 7.25
C LEU A 80 2.15 0.91 7.66
N PHE A 81 1.83 1.74 6.67
CA PHE A 81 1.05 2.96 6.85
C PHE A 81 -0.35 2.77 6.25
N PHE A 82 -1.38 3.06 7.03
CA PHE A 82 -2.76 3.10 6.56
C PHE A 82 -3.20 4.54 6.31
N ALA A 83 -3.90 4.75 5.20
CA ALA A 83 -4.72 5.93 4.99
C ALA A 83 -6.04 5.71 5.72
N ALA A 84 -6.35 6.59 6.68
CA ALA A 84 -7.64 6.70 7.31
C ALA A 84 -8.46 7.74 6.55
N LEU A 85 -9.54 7.29 5.92
CA LEU A 85 -10.47 8.08 5.15
C LEU A 85 -11.77 8.21 5.92
N LYS A 86 -12.37 9.40 5.94
CA LYS A 86 -13.69 9.62 6.53
C LYS A 86 -14.56 10.44 5.59
N GLY A 87 -15.73 9.91 5.25
CA GLY A 87 -16.67 10.53 4.31
C GLY A 87 -17.36 11.79 4.86
N PRO A 88 -18.19 12.45 4.02
CA PRO A 88 -18.77 11.91 2.79
C PRO A 88 -17.92 12.13 1.53
N GLY A 89 -17.99 11.21 0.57
CA GLY A 89 -17.38 11.38 -0.76
C GLY A 89 -16.97 10.07 -1.42
N ARG A 90 -16.55 10.14 -2.68
CA ARG A 90 -16.05 8.98 -3.43
C ARG A 90 -14.57 8.77 -3.17
N VAL A 91 -14.20 7.50 -3.13
CA VAL A 91 -12.81 7.06 -3.05
C VAL A 91 -12.60 5.98 -4.11
N TRP A 92 -11.42 5.98 -4.72
CA TRP A 92 -11.02 5.00 -5.73
C TRP A 92 -9.78 4.27 -5.22
N LEU A 93 -9.88 2.95 -5.16
CA LEU A 93 -8.81 2.08 -4.70
C LEU A 93 -8.25 1.22 -5.83
N GLN A 94 -7.00 0.79 -5.69
CA GLN A 94 -6.34 -0.19 -6.56
C GLN A 94 -6.05 -1.49 -5.81
N THR A 95 -6.03 -2.61 -6.53
CA THR A 95 -5.80 -3.94 -5.93
C THR A 95 -4.32 -4.30 -5.82
N LEU A 96 -3.48 -3.77 -6.71
CA LEU A 96 -2.07 -4.15 -6.82
C LEU A 96 -1.18 -2.90 -6.89
N PRO A 97 -0.87 -2.27 -5.75
CA PRO A 97 0.04 -1.13 -5.73
C PRO A 97 1.43 -1.56 -6.20
N PHE A 98 2.10 -0.65 -6.92
CA PHE A 98 3.39 -0.93 -7.55
C PHE A 98 4.48 -1.32 -6.54
N SER A 99 4.53 -0.67 -5.38
CA SER A 99 5.45 -1.01 -4.29
C SER A 99 5.34 -2.47 -3.87
N ARG A 100 4.11 -2.97 -3.62
CA ARG A 100 3.90 -4.38 -3.29
C ARG A 100 4.31 -5.31 -4.41
N LEU A 101 4.07 -4.94 -5.68
CA LEU A 101 4.52 -5.74 -6.81
C LEU A 101 6.06 -5.82 -6.84
N ALA A 102 6.74 -4.70 -6.67
CA ALA A 102 8.20 -4.62 -6.62
C ALA A 102 8.77 -5.45 -5.46
N ASP A 103 8.19 -5.34 -4.27
CA ASP A 103 8.59 -6.14 -3.09
C ASP A 103 8.43 -7.64 -3.33
N ARG A 104 7.33 -8.05 -3.98
CA ARG A 104 7.10 -9.46 -4.32
C ARG A 104 8.13 -9.96 -5.33
N ILE A 105 8.48 -9.15 -6.33
CA ILE A 105 9.52 -9.49 -7.31
C ILE A 105 10.89 -9.59 -6.62
N HIS A 106 11.23 -8.62 -5.76
CA HIS A 106 12.50 -8.59 -5.03
C HIS A 106 12.63 -9.77 -4.05
N ALA A 107 11.57 -10.08 -3.30
CA ALA A 107 11.53 -11.23 -2.41
C ALA A 107 11.69 -12.55 -3.18
N ALA A 108 11.05 -12.68 -4.35
CA ALA A 108 11.21 -13.85 -5.21
C ALA A 108 12.64 -13.96 -5.77
N TYR A 109 13.28 -12.83 -6.12
CA TYR A 109 14.67 -12.81 -6.59
C TYR A 109 15.68 -13.15 -5.48
N LYS A 110 15.44 -12.70 -4.24
CA LYS A 110 16.29 -13.03 -3.08
C LYS A 110 16.05 -14.44 -2.52
N GLY A 111 14.87 -15.01 -2.72
CA GLY A 111 14.43 -16.28 -2.15
C GLY A 111 15.15 -17.54 -2.64
N ASP A 112 16.13 -17.42 -3.56
CA ASP A 112 16.76 -18.58 -4.21
C ASP A 112 18.25 -18.77 -3.89
N ARG A 113 18.87 -18.03 -2.95
CA ARG A 113 20.33 -18.20 -2.70
C ARG A 113 20.85 -18.40 -1.28
N GLU A 114 20.21 -18.01 -0.17
CA GLU A 114 20.96 -17.95 1.11
C GLU A 114 20.23 -18.30 2.41
N ASP A 115 18.92 -18.56 2.46
CA ASP A 115 18.21 -18.55 3.77
C ASP A 115 17.98 -19.92 4.43
N VAL A 116 18.22 -21.05 3.74
CA VAL A 116 18.06 -22.38 4.36
C VAL A 116 19.33 -22.88 5.06
N LYS A 117 20.52 -22.34 4.74
CA LYS A 117 21.79 -22.84 5.31
C LYS A 117 22.27 -22.11 6.56
N ARG A 118 21.84 -20.86 6.81
CA ARG A 118 22.37 -20.04 7.91
C ARG A 118 21.73 -20.32 9.27
N ASP A 119 20.44 -20.68 9.29
CA ASP A 119 19.69 -20.80 10.56
C ASP A 119 19.97 -22.15 11.28
N LEU A 120 20.08 -23.26 10.53
CA LEU A 120 20.50 -24.55 11.09
C LEU A 120 22.02 -24.63 11.31
N GLY A 121 22.83 -24.03 10.42
CA GLY A 121 24.29 -24.04 10.53
C GLY A 121 24.83 -23.20 11.70
N GLY A 122 24.18 -22.07 12.00
CA GLY A 122 24.56 -21.20 13.13
C GLY A 122 24.18 -21.77 14.49
N ALA A 123 23.04 -22.45 14.60
CA ALA A 123 22.60 -23.12 15.82
C ALA A 123 23.43 -24.38 16.11
N ILE A 124 23.67 -25.23 15.10
CA ILE A 124 24.48 -26.46 15.26
C ILE A 124 25.97 -26.11 15.47
N GLY A 125 26.49 -25.08 14.79
CA GLY A 125 27.88 -24.63 14.96
C GLY A 125 28.17 -24.06 16.36
N LYS A 126 27.20 -23.36 16.98
CA LYS A 126 27.32 -22.87 18.37
C LYS A 126 27.25 -24.00 19.40
N ILE A 127 26.43 -25.04 19.14
CA ILE A 127 26.35 -26.22 20.01
C ILE A 127 27.62 -27.08 19.88
N GLY A 128 28.17 -27.22 18.67
CA GLY A 128 29.44 -27.92 18.42
C GLY A 128 30.64 -27.29 19.15
N ASN A 129 30.72 -25.97 19.19
CA ASN A 129 31.77 -25.24 19.93
C ASN A 129 31.61 -25.28 21.45
N LEU A 130 30.41 -25.62 21.96
CA LEU A 130 30.15 -25.73 23.40
C LEU A 130 30.39 -27.16 23.93
N ILE A 131 30.30 -28.17 23.06
CA ILE A 131 30.51 -29.60 23.42
C ILE A 131 31.93 -30.07 23.04
N GLY A 132 32.56 -29.46 22.02
CA GLY A 132 33.88 -29.84 21.50
C GLY A 132 35.07 -29.17 22.20
N GLY A 133 34.97 -28.83 23.48
CA GLY A 133 36.05 -28.18 24.22
C GLY A 133 37.30 -29.06 24.36
N LYS A 134 38.29 -28.84 23.48
CA LYS A 134 39.72 -28.84 23.78
C LYS A 134 40.50 -28.06 22.73
#